data_AF-A0A0P0M3M9-F1
#
_entry.id   AF-A0A0P0M3M9-F1
#
_cell.length_a   1.000
_cell.length_b   1.000
_cell.length_c   1.000
_cell.angle_alpha   90.00
_cell.angle_beta   90.00
_cell.angle_gamma   90.00
#
_symmetry.space_group_name_H-M   'P 1'
#
loop_
_entity.id
_entity.type
_entity.pdbx_description
1 polymer ?
#
loop_
_entity_poly.entity_id
_entity_poly.type
_entity_poly.pdbx_seq_one_letter_code
_entity_poly.pdbx_strand_id
1 'polypeptide(L)'
;MIAMFTIISIMFVGIGIGYVLRNLQFLQKIEKSTSLTIFLLLFVLGISIGSNSLIIDNLGRFGWQAAILATLSILGSMLASFLVFHLFFKKGGRP
;
A
#
# COMPACT_ATOMS: atom_id res chain seq x y z
N MET A 1 -22.64 9.16 2.90
CA MET A 1 -22.48 8.86 4.35
C MET A 1 -22.53 7.36 4.62
N ILE A 2 -23.59 6.66 4.17
CA ILE A 2 -23.75 5.20 4.36
C ILE A 2 -22.53 4.40 3.85
N ALA A 3 -22.04 4.72 2.64
CA ALA A 3 -20.88 4.01 2.05
C ALA A 3 -19.58 4.14 2.87
N MET A 4 -19.33 5.29 3.50
CA MET A 4 -18.13 5.49 4.33
C MET A 4 -18.19 4.64 5.60
N PHE A 5 -19.36 4.56 6.23
CA PHE A 5 -19.58 3.68 7.37
C PHE A 5 -19.41 2.21 7.00
N THR A 6 -19.93 1.78 5.86
CA THR A 6 -19.78 0.40 5.39
C THR A 6 -18.31 0.02 5.18
N ILE A 7 -17.51 0.89 4.57
CA ILE A 7 -16.08 0.64 4.36
C ILE A 7 -15.36 0.51 5.70
N ILE A 8 -15.61 1.44 6.63
CA ILE A 8 -14.99 1.41 7.97
C ILE A 8 -15.40 0.14 8.73
N SER A 9 -16.68 -0.23 8.71
CA SER A 9 -17.17 -1.46 9.36
C SER A 9 -16.54 -2.72 8.77
N ILE A 10 -16.39 -2.81 7.44
CA ILE A 10 -15.72 -3.94 6.79
C ILE A 10 -14.24 -4.01 7.18
N MET A 11 -13.55 -2.87 7.30
CA MET A 11 -12.16 -2.84 7.78
C MET A 11 -12.04 -3.38 9.21
N PHE A 12 -12.94 -2.96 10.11
CA PHE A 12 -12.97 -3.47 11.49
C PHE A 12 -13.25 -4.97 11.56
N VAL A 13 -14.19 -5.46 10.76
CA VAL A 13 -14.48 -6.90 10.65
C VAL A 13 -13.26 -7.65 10.13
N GLY A 14 -12.57 -7.12 9.11
CA GLY A 14 -11.34 -7.70 8.57
C GLY A 14 -10.22 -7.82 9.61
N ILE A 15 -10.03 -6.79 10.44
CA ILE A 15 -9.07 -6.82 11.56
C ILE A 15 -9.48 -7.88 12.59
N GLY A 16 -10.77 -7.95 12.94
CA GLY A 16 -11.29 -8.94 13.90
C GLY A 16 -11.06 -10.37 13.43
N ILE A 17 -11.45 -10.69 12.19
CA ILE A 17 -11.21 -12.01 11.58
C ILE A 17 -9.72 -12.31 11.51
N GLY A 18 -8.90 -11.34 11.05
CA GLY A 18 -7.46 -11.49 10.97
C GLY A 18 -6.81 -11.79 12.32
N TYR A 19 -7.28 -11.18 13.41
CA TYR A 19 -6.76 -11.42 14.75
C TYR A 19 -7.17 -12.80 15.30
N VAL A 20 -8.42 -13.23 15.08
CA VAL A 20 -8.89 -14.57 15.47
C VAL A 20 -8.15 -15.67 14.72
N LEU A 21 -7.91 -15.49 13.42
CA LEU A 21 -7.19 -16.46 12.61
C LEU A 21 -5.68 -16.47 12.89
N ARG A 22 -5.09 -15.37 13.38
CA ARG A 22 -3.64 -15.19 13.64
C ARG A 22 -3.00 -16.30 14.48
N ASN A 23 -3.77 -16.94 15.35
CA ASN A 23 -3.25 -17.96 16.28
C ASN A 23 -3.14 -19.37 15.64
N LEU A 24 -3.65 -19.58 14.43
CA LEU A 24 -3.51 -20.85 13.73
C LEU A 24 -2.10 -20.98 13.14
N GLN A 25 -1.35 -22.00 13.56
CA GLN A 25 0.03 -22.32 13.10
C GLN A 25 0.15 -22.49 11.57
N PHE A 26 -0.99 -22.56 10.86
CA PHE A 26 -1.10 -22.54 9.41
C PHE A 26 -0.56 -21.24 8.77
N LEU A 27 -0.49 -20.13 9.52
CA LEU A 27 -0.02 -18.83 9.04
C LEU A 27 1.49 -18.73 8.80
N GLN A 28 2.32 -19.58 9.40
CA GLN A 28 3.75 -19.60 9.06
C GLN A 28 4.01 -20.11 7.63
N LYS A 29 3.08 -20.89 7.08
CA LYS A 29 3.13 -21.33 5.67
C LYS A 29 2.65 -20.26 4.69
N ILE A 30 2.04 -19.18 5.20
CA ILE A 30 1.55 -18.07 4.40
C ILE A 30 2.70 -17.20 3.91
N GLU A 31 3.86 -17.15 4.56
CA GLU A 31 5.00 -16.38 4.04
C GLU A 31 5.37 -16.79 2.60
N LYS A 32 5.34 -18.10 2.30
CA LYS A 32 5.55 -18.63 0.95
C LYS A 32 4.33 -18.42 0.04
N SER A 33 3.12 -18.49 0.58
CA SER A 33 1.86 -18.30 -0.16
C SER A 33 1.58 -16.83 -0.52
N THR A 34 1.99 -15.88 0.32
CA THR A 34 1.85 -14.44 0.09
C THR A 34 2.72 -14.01 -1.06
N SER A 35 3.98 -14.45 -1.09
CA SER A 35 4.87 -14.17 -2.23
C SER A 35 4.29 -14.70 -3.54
N LEU A 36 3.75 -15.93 -3.54
CA LEU A 36 3.06 -16.49 -4.72
C LEU A 36 1.81 -15.68 -5.11
N THR A 37 1.04 -15.21 -4.12
CA THR A 37 -0.16 -14.40 -4.35
C THR A 37 0.20 -13.03 -4.90
N ILE A 38 1.20 -12.36 -4.34
CA ILE A 38 1.73 -11.09 -4.86
C ILE A 38 2.19 -11.29 -6.30
N PHE A 39 2.93 -12.36 -6.58
CA PHE A 39 3.36 -12.69 -7.94
C PHE A 39 2.18 -12.87 -8.89
N LEU A 40 1.17 -13.66 -8.52
CA LEU A 40 -0.06 -13.85 -9.30
C LEU A 40 -0.81 -12.53 -9.53
N LEU A 41 -0.95 -11.70 -8.49
CA LEU A 41 -1.61 -10.39 -8.58
C LEU A 41 -0.86 -9.45 -9.51
N LEU A 42 0.47 -9.36 -9.38
CA LEU A 42 1.32 -8.55 -10.27
C LEU A 42 1.25 -9.06 -11.71
N PHE A 43 1.20 -10.38 -11.91
CA PHE A 43 1.06 -10.98 -13.23
C PHE A 43 -0.28 -10.64 -13.88
N VAL A 44 -1.39 -10.82 -13.15
CA VAL A 44 -2.73 -10.46 -13.63
C VAL A 44 -2.83 -8.96 -13.92
N LEU A 45 -2.27 -8.12 -13.05
CA LEU A 45 -2.21 -6.68 -13.25
C LEU A 45 -1.42 -6.32 -14.52
N GLY A 46 -0.27 -6.98 -14.75
CA GLY A 46 0.52 -6.81 -15.97
C GLY A 46 -0.26 -7.16 -17.23
N ILE A 47 -0.98 -8.29 -17.25
CA ILE A 47 -1.85 -8.65 -18.38
C ILE A 47 -2.99 -7.66 -18.56
N SER A 48 -3.62 -7.22 -17.46
CA SER A 48 -4.74 -6.28 -17.50
C SER A 48 -4.34 -4.91 -18.05
N ILE A 49 -3.13 -4.45 -17.74
CA ILE A 49 -2.57 -3.20 -18.27
C ILE A 49 -2.09 -3.41 -19.71
N GLY A 50 -1.44 -4.53 -19.98
CA GLY A 50 -0.86 -4.91 -21.28
C GLY A 50 -1.89 -5.11 -22.40
N SER A 51 -3.08 -5.62 -22.04
CA SER A 51 -4.18 -5.88 -22.98
C SER A 51 -5.08 -4.67 -23.25
N ASN A 52 -4.90 -3.58 -22.49
CA ASN A 52 -5.69 -2.37 -22.65
C ASN A 52 -4.96 -1.37 -23.54
N SER A 53 -5.35 -1.29 -24.82
CA SER A 53 -4.73 -0.42 -25.82
C SER A 53 -4.75 1.07 -25.43
N LEU A 54 -5.77 1.55 -24.71
CA LEU A 54 -5.82 2.94 -24.24
C LEU A 54 -4.69 3.25 -23.26
N ILE A 55 -4.35 2.28 -22.39
CA ILE A 55 -3.25 2.44 -21.44
C ILE A 55 -1.94 2.28 -22.19
N ILE A 56 -1.79 1.25 -23.04
CA ILE A 56 -0.56 0.98 -23.82
C ILE A 56 -0.16 2.16 -24.69
N ASP A 57 -1.10 2.74 -25.43
CA ASP A 57 -0.85 3.85 -26.37
C ASP A 57 -0.51 5.15 -25.64
N ASN A 58 -0.98 5.28 -24.39
CA ASN A 58 -0.72 6.44 -23.53
C ASN A 58 0.25 6.13 -22.38
N LEU A 59 0.97 5.00 -22.43
CA LEU A 59 1.84 4.57 -21.33
C LEU A 59 2.91 5.61 -21.03
N GLY A 60 3.44 6.30 -22.05
CA GLY A 60 4.39 7.39 -21.84
C GLY A 60 3.79 8.55 -21.03
N ARG A 61 2.54 8.94 -21.35
CA ARG A 61 1.85 10.05 -20.67
C ARG A 61 1.41 9.64 -19.26
N PHE A 62 0.74 8.50 -19.09
CA PHE A 62 0.32 8.00 -17.79
C PHE A 62 1.51 7.61 -16.91
N GLY A 63 2.54 7.01 -17.51
CA GLY A 63 3.75 6.59 -16.83
C GLY A 63 4.57 7.77 -16.30
N TRP A 64 4.76 8.83 -17.09
CA TRP A 64 5.45 10.03 -16.61
C TRP A 64 4.69 10.74 -15.48
N GLN A 65 3.36 10.83 -15.61
CA GLN A 65 2.51 11.34 -14.53
C GLN A 65 2.63 10.50 -13.26
N ALA A 66 2.54 9.18 -13.40
CA ALA A 66 2.70 8.25 -12.28
C ALA A 66 4.09 8.35 -11.64
N ALA A 67 5.16 8.50 -12.44
CA ALA A 67 6.53 8.64 -11.95
C ALA A 67 6.73 9.94 -11.15
N ILE A 68 6.23 11.07 -11.66
CA ILE A 68 6.26 12.34 -10.91
C ILE A 68 5.47 12.21 -9.61
N LEU A 69 4.25 11.66 -9.67
CA LEU A 69 3.42 11.51 -8.46
C LEU A 69 4.07 10.59 -7.43
N ALA A 70 4.63 9.45 -7.86
CA ALA A 70 5.31 8.52 -6.98
C ALA A 70 6.55 9.16 -6.32
N THR A 71 7.38 9.85 -7.11
CA THR A 71 8.59 10.50 -6.58
C THR A 71 8.24 11.64 -5.62
N LEU A 72 7.29 12.52 -5.96
CA LEU A 72 6.83 13.58 -5.07
C LEU A 72 6.17 13.01 -3.80
N SER A 73 5.39 11.93 -3.91
CA SER A 73 4.74 11.29 -2.75
C SER A 73 5.76 10.69 -1.78
N ILE A 74 6.82 10.04 -2.30
CA ILE A 74 7.90 9.50 -1.48
C ILE A 74 8.69 10.65 -0.83
N LEU A 75 9.08 11.65 -1.61
CA LEU A 75 9.83 12.81 -1.10
C LEU A 75 9.03 13.58 -0.05
N GLY A 76 7.74 13.83 -0.30
CA GLY A 76 6.84 14.48 0.65
C GLY A 76 6.69 13.67 1.95
N SER A 77 6.56 12.35 1.86
CA SER A 77 6.50 11.47 3.04
C SER A 77 7.80 11.48 3.84
N MET A 78 8.96 11.44 3.14
CA MET A 78 10.27 11.53 3.78
C MET A 78 10.46 12.89 4.48
N LEU A 79 10.10 13.99 3.82
CA LEU A 79 10.18 15.34 4.38
C LEU A 79 9.27 15.50 5.61
N ALA A 80 8.04 15.00 5.55
CA ALA A 80 7.12 15.02 6.69
C ALA A 80 7.69 14.22 7.88
N SER A 81 8.22 13.02 7.61
CA SER A 81 8.90 12.21 8.64
C SER A 81 10.13 12.92 9.22
N PHE A 82 10.91 13.60 8.38
CA PHE A 82 12.08 14.37 8.80
C PHE A 82 11.69 15.60 9.64
N LEU A 83 10.60 16.29 9.28
CA LEU A 83 10.08 17.42 10.04
C LEU A 83 9.56 16.98 11.40
N VAL A 84 8.83 15.86 11.48
CA VAL A 84 8.41 15.25 12.74
C VAL A 84 9.63 14.90 13.58
N PHE A 85 10.66 14.30 12.99
CA PHE A 85 11.91 14.00 13.68
C PHE A 85 12.58 15.28 14.21
N HIS A 86 12.70 16.34 13.40
CA HIS A 86 13.34 17.58 13.82
C HIS A 86 12.53 18.35 14.87
N LEU A 87 11.20 18.39 14.78
CA LEU A 87 10.35 19.14 15.72
C LEU A 87 10.20 18.43 17.07
N PHE A 88 10.07 17.10 17.07
CA PHE A 88 9.88 16.33 18.30
C PHE A 88 11.20 15.89 18.94
N PHE A 89 12.23 15.49 18.18
CA PHE A 89 13.50 15.03 18.76
C PHE A 89 14.50 16.15 19.07
N LYS A 90 14.45 17.31 18.39
CA LYS A 90 15.31 18.46 18.77
C LYS A 90 14.87 19.15 20.06
N LYS A 91 13.67 18.85 20.57
CA LYS A 91 13.16 19.39 21.85
C LYS A 91 13.26 18.39 23.02
N GLY A 92 13.76 17.18 22.77
CA GLY A 92 13.91 16.10 23.76
C GLY A 92 15.33 15.88 24.28
N GLY A 93 16.24 16.84 24.10
CA GLY A 93 17.53 16.84 24.78
C GLY A 93 17.39 17.26 26.25
N ARG A 94 16.80 16.40 27.09
CA ARG A 94 17.02 16.39 28.54
C ARG A 94 17.09 14.91 28.98
N PRO A 95 18.15 14.53 29.73
CA PRO A 95 18.39 13.16 30.14
C PRO A 95 17.25 12.58 30.99
#